data_AF-A0A2H0L0S4-F1
#
_entry.id   AF-A0A2H0L0S4-F1
#
_cell.length_a   1.000
_cell.length_b   1.000
_cell.length_c   1.000
_cell.angle_alpha   90.00
_cell.angle_beta   90.00
_cell.angle_gamma   90.00
#
_symmetry.space_group_name_H-M   'P 1'
#
loop_
_entity.id
_entity.type
_entity.pdbx_description
1 polymer ?
#
loop_
_entity_poly.entity_id
_entity_poly.type
_entity_poly.pdbx_seq_one_letter_code
_entity_poly.pdbx_strand_id
1 'polypeptide(L)'
;MELYDQIRKISLIFFVVLGLAHFVAGMLYVQGYYLPGSGLANRVLFIPLLLSLFSYLYAGAKYNQMKDREGSGAGGTAATLYMIVGIVVILGMIALEFLLPDAQTPLL
;
A
#
# COMPACT_ATOMS: atom_id res chain seq x y z
N MET A 1 -9.08 -19.95 -7.01
CA MET A 1 -8.17 -19.07 -7.78
C MET A 1 -8.84 -17.74 -8.18
N GLU A 2 -10.06 -17.80 -8.71
CA GLU A 2 -10.82 -16.64 -9.20
C GLU A 2 -11.02 -15.50 -8.16
N LEU A 3 -11.40 -15.85 -6.93
CA LEU A 3 -11.56 -14.86 -5.84
C LEU A 3 -10.28 -14.04 -5.58
N TYR A 4 -9.11 -14.70 -5.49
CA TYR A 4 -7.85 -14.00 -5.23
C TYR A 4 -7.41 -13.15 -6.42
N ASP A 5 -7.72 -13.55 -7.65
CA ASP A 5 -7.48 -12.73 -8.84
C ASP A 5 -8.35 -11.46 -8.83
N GLN A 6 -9.63 -11.59 -8.48
CA GLN A 6 -10.56 -10.47 -8.35
C GLN A 6 -10.11 -9.50 -7.24
N ILE A 7 -9.79 -10.01 -6.04
CA ILE A 7 -9.29 -9.20 -4.93
C ILE A 7 -8.02 -8.47 -5.35
N ARG A 8 -7.05 -9.16 -5.96
CA ARG A 8 -5.81 -8.55 -6.45
C ARG A 8 -6.07 -7.40 -7.42
N LYS A 9 -6.93 -7.59 -8.41
CA LYS A 9 -7.26 -6.55 -9.41
C LYS A 9 -7.93 -5.35 -8.78
N ILE A 10 -8.94 -5.57 -7.92
CA ILE A 10 -9.68 -4.51 -7.23
C ILE A 10 -8.74 -3.75 -6.29
N SER A 11 -7.97 -4.45 -5.47
CA SER A 11 -7.01 -3.83 -4.54
C SER A 11 -5.95 -3.02 -5.28
N LEU A 12 -5.48 -3.46 -6.46
CA LEU A 12 -4.55 -2.68 -7.27
C LEU A 12 -5.17 -1.37 -7.76
N ILE A 13 -6.41 -1.41 -8.26
CA ILE A 13 -7.11 -0.20 -8.72
C ILE A 13 -7.27 0.79 -7.56
N PHE A 14 -7.75 0.31 -6.40
CA PHE A 14 -7.87 1.14 -5.20
C PHE A 14 -6.52 1.70 -4.75
N PHE A 15 -5.47 0.89 -4.76
CA PHE A 15 -4.11 1.32 -4.38
C PHE A 15 -3.62 2.44 -5.28
N VAL A 16 -3.79 2.32 -6.60
CA VAL A 16 -3.38 3.37 -7.56
C VAL A 16 -4.17 4.65 -7.33
N VAL A 17 -5.50 4.58 -7.21
CA VAL A 17 -6.35 5.76 -7.02
C VAL A 17 -6.04 6.46 -5.70
N LEU A 18 -5.99 5.70 -4.60
CA LEU A 18 -5.66 6.22 -3.27
C LEU A 18 -4.24 6.76 -3.22
N GLY A 19 -3.30 6.10 -3.91
CA GLY A 19 -1.89 6.50 -3.93
C GLY A 19 -1.70 7.83 -4.64
N LEU A 20 -2.37 8.01 -5.79
CA LEU A 20 -2.37 9.30 -6.49
C LEU A 20 -3.04 10.39 -5.66
N ALA A 21 -4.18 10.11 -5.03
CA ALA A 21 -4.87 11.07 -4.18
C ALA A 21 -4.01 11.48 -2.96
N HIS A 22 -3.38 10.51 -2.29
CA HIS A 22 -2.46 10.74 -1.17
C HIS A 22 -1.26 11.56 -1.63
N PHE A 23 -0.65 11.22 -2.77
CA PHE A 23 0.48 11.96 -3.34
C PHE A 23 0.10 13.43 -3.65
N VAL A 24 -1.06 13.66 -4.28
CA VAL A 24 -1.54 15.02 -4.56
C VAL A 24 -1.81 15.78 -3.27
N ALA A 25 -2.44 15.16 -2.26
CA ALA A 25 -2.68 15.79 -0.96
C ALA A 25 -1.36 16.19 -0.26
N GLY A 26 -0.36 15.30 -0.27
CA GLY A 26 0.98 15.57 0.24
C GLY A 26 1.69 16.71 -0.51
N MET A 27 1.60 16.74 -1.84
CA MET A 27 2.16 17.86 -2.63
C MET A 27 1.50 19.19 -2.29
N LEU A 28 0.16 19.23 -2.21
CA LEU A 28 -0.57 20.44 -1.83
C LEU A 28 -0.17 20.92 -0.43
N TYR A 29 0.01 19.99 0.49
CA TYR A 29 0.44 20.27 1.85
C TYR A 29 1.84 20.89 1.90
N VAL A 30 2.82 20.26 1.23
CA VAL A 30 4.22 20.76 1.16
C VAL A 30 4.31 22.13 0.49
N GLN A 31 3.45 22.40 -0.50
CA GLN A 31 3.39 23.69 -1.20
C GLN A 31 2.62 24.78 -0.42
N GLY A 32 2.06 24.46 0.76
CA GLY A 32 1.30 25.41 1.58
C GLY A 32 -0.13 25.67 1.09
N TYR A 33 -0.62 24.92 0.10
CA TYR A 33 -1.98 25.06 -0.41
C TYR A 33 -2.99 24.37 0.52
N TYR A 34 -3.93 25.17 1.04
CA TYR A 34 -5.05 24.72 1.86
C TYR A 34 -4.64 23.75 2.98
N LEU A 35 -3.62 24.15 3.75
CA LEU A 35 -2.93 23.34 4.77
C LEU A 35 -3.84 22.45 5.64
N PRO A 36 -4.98 22.94 6.20
CA PRO A 36 -5.82 22.09 7.04
C PRO A 36 -6.46 20.93 6.25
N GLY A 37 -6.90 21.20 5.03
CA GLY A 37 -7.57 20.20 4.20
C GLY A 37 -6.60 19.26 3.49
N SER A 38 -5.48 19.77 2.98
CA SER A 38 -4.45 18.94 2.36
C SER A 38 -3.76 18.03 3.37
N GLY A 39 -3.52 18.52 4.59
CA GLY A 39 -3.05 17.72 5.71
C GLY A 39 -4.06 16.63 6.08
N LEU A 40 -5.31 16.99 6.39
CA LEU A 40 -6.34 16.00 6.75
C LEU A 40 -6.56 14.95 5.65
N ALA A 41 -6.61 15.36 4.38
CA ALA A 41 -6.75 14.43 3.26
C ALA A 41 -5.58 13.47 3.17
N ASN A 42 -4.34 13.95 3.31
CA ASN A 42 -3.15 13.10 3.29
C ASN A 42 -3.22 12.01 4.36
N ARG A 43 -3.64 12.38 5.57
CA ARG A 43 -3.76 11.52 6.75
C ARG A 43 -4.85 10.46 6.59
N VAL A 44 -6.05 10.90 6.19
CA VAL A 44 -7.21 10.02 6.01
C VAL A 44 -6.98 9.01 4.88
N LEU A 45 -6.28 9.41 3.81
CA LEU A 45 -6.01 8.55 2.67
C LEU A 45 -4.91 7.51 2.96
N PHE A 46 -4.06 7.74 3.94
CA PHE A 46 -2.92 6.88 4.25
C PHE A 46 -3.34 5.47 4.72
N ILE A 47 -4.28 5.36 5.66
CA ILE A 47 -4.73 4.05 6.17
C ILE A 47 -5.39 3.20 5.07
N PRO A 48 -6.38 3.72 4.30
CA PRO A 48 -6.95 3.00 3.16
C PRO A 48 -5.90 2.61 2.12
N LEU A 49 -4.91 3.48 1.86
CA LEU A 49 -3.81 3.20 0.94
C LEU A 49 -3.01 1.99 1.41
N LEU A 50 -2.60 1.95 2.68
CA LEU A 50 -1.88 0.82 3.26
C LEU A 50 -2.69 -0.49 3.22
N LEU A 51 -3.98 -0.43 3.55
CA LEU A 51 -4.87 -1.60 3.51
C LEU A 51 -5.02 -2.15 2.09
N SER A 52 -5.13 -1.27 1.09
CA SER A 52 -5.22 -1.67 -0.32
C SER A 52 -3.92 -2.31 -0.81
N LEU A 53 -2.76 -1.76 -0.42
CA LEU A 53 -1.45 -2.32 -0.74
C LEU A 53 -1.27 -3.71 -0.12
N PHE A 54 -1.58 -3.84 1.17
CA PHE A 54 -1.49 -5.13 1.88
C PHE A 54 -2.40 -6.18 1.24
N SER A 55 -3.65 -5.80 0.93
CA SER A 55 -4.62 -6.70 0.29
C SER A 55 -4.13 -7.16 -1.10
N TYR A 56 -3.55 -6.25 -1.88
CA TYR A 56 -2.94 -6.57 -3.18
C TYR A 56 -1.78 -7.56 -3.05
N LEU A 57 -0.84 -7.28 -2.14
CA LEU A 57 0.33 -8.14 -1.91
C LEU A 57 -0.07 -9.53 -1.41
N TYR A 58 -0.99 -9.59 -0.43
CA TYR A 58 -1.46 -10.84 0.13
C TYR A 58 -2.23 -11.67 -0.90
N ALA A 59 -3.18 -11.06 -1.62
CA ALA A 59 -3.94 -11.76 -2.65
C ALA A 59 -3.04 -12.22 -3.80
N GLY A 60 -2.07 -11.40 -4.20
CA GLY A 60 -1.07 -11.76 -5.20
C GLY A 60 -0.22 -12.97 -4.77
N ALA A 61 0.24 -12.98 -3.52
CA ALA A 61 0.98 -14.12 -2.99
C ALA A 61 0.13 -15.39 -2.94
N LYS A 62 -1.12 -15.32 -2.46
CA LYS A 62 -2.03 -16.47 -2.42
C LYS A 62 -2.36 -16.98 -3.82
N TYR A 63 -2.61 -16.08 -4.77
CA TYR A 63 -2.85 -16.45 -6.16
C TYR A 63 -1.66 -17.21 -6.75
N ASN A 64 -0.44 -16.72 -6.55
CA ASN A 64 0.77 -17.37 -7.05
C ASN A 64 1.02 -18.72 -6.36
N GLN A 65 0.87 -18.81 -5.04
CA GLN A 65 0.99 -20.09 -4.31
C GLN A 65 -0.01 -21.15 -4.81
N MET A 66 -1.23 -20.74 -5.16
CA MET A 66 -2.23 -21.66 -5.73
C MET A 66 -1.82 -22.08 -7.14
N LYS A 67 -1.33 -21.16 -7.97
CA LYS A 67 -0.86 -21.44 -9.33
C LYS A 67 0.31 -22.44 -9.34
N ASP A 68 1.26 -22.28 -8.42
CA ASP A 68 2.42 -23.18 -8.36
C ASP A 68 2.04 -24.60 -7.92
N ARG A 69 1.04 -24.75 -7.05
CA ARG A 69 0.50 -26.06 -6.64
C ARG A 69 -0.19 -26.81 -7.77
N GLU A 70 -0.71 -26.10 -8.76
CA GLU A 70 -1.38 -26.67 -9.94
C GLU A 70 -0.40 -27.08 -11.07
N GLY A 71 0.92 -26.91 -10.89
CA GLY A 71 1.92 -27.56 -11.76
C GLY A 71 2.96 -26.65 -12.43
N SER A 72 3.00 -25.35 -12.16
CA SER A 72 4.04 -24.45 -12.70
C SER A 72 5.09 -24.11 -11.64
N GLY A 73 5.87 -25.10 -11.22
CA GLY A 73 6.90 -24.92 -10.18
C GLY A 73 8.00 -23.94 -10.60
N ALA A 74 7.94 -22.70 -10.09
CA ALA A 74 9.07 -21.78 -9.88
C ALA A 74 8.64 -20.40 -9.32
N GLY A 75 7.36 -20.02 -9.37
CA GLY A 75 6.89 -18.67 -9.06
C GLY A 75 6.76 -18.34 -7.57
N GLY A 76 6.63 -19.35 -6.71
CA GLY A 76 6.19 -19.18 -5.32
C GLY A 76 7.20 -18.51 -4.42
N THR A 77 8.49 -18.78 -4.66
CA THR A 77 9.58 -18.18 -3.88
C THR A 77 9.72 -16.70 -4.18
N ALA A 78 9.66 -16.29 -5.46
CA ALA A 78 9.71 -14.89 -5.86
C ALA A 78 8.48 -14.12 -5.37
N ALA A 79 7.29 -14.69 -5.49
CA ALA A 79 6.05 -14.09 -4.97
C ALA A 79 6.09 -13.87 -3.45
N THR A 80 6.65 -14.83 -2.72
CA THR A 80 6.83 -14.73 -1.27
C THR A 80 7.86 -13.67 -0.91
N LEU A 81 8.97 -13.58 -1.64
CA LEU A 81 9.98 -12.53 -1.46
C LEU A 81 9.40 -11.14 -1.72
N TYR A 82 8.63 -10.94 -2.78
CA TYR A 82 7.97 -9.65 -3.05
C TYR A 82 6.99 -9.25 -1.95
N MET A 83 6.27 -10.21 -1.37
CA MET A 83 5.40 -9.96 -0.23
C MET A 83 6.19 -9.57 1.03
N ILE A 84 7.31 -10.25 1.32
CA ILE A 84 8.18 -9.90 2.45
C ILE A 84 8.74 -8.48 2.27
N VAL A 85 9.26 -8.16 1.09
CA VAL A 85 9.75 -6.81 0.77
C VAL A 85 8.64 -5.79 0.92
N GLY A 86 7.45 -6.06 0.40
CA GLY A 86 6.30 -5.16 0.52
C GLY A 86 5.87 -4.94 1.98
N ILE A 87 5.85 -5.98 2.81
CA ILE A 87 5.57 -5.88 4.25
C ILE A 87 6.66 -5.06 4.95
N VAL A 88 7.94 -5.30 4.63
CA VAL A 88 9.07 -4.55 5.20
C VAL A 88 8.98 -3.06 4.84
N VAL A 89 8.62 -2.73 3.60
CA VAL A 89 8.41 -1.35 3.17
C VAL A 89 7.24 -0.72 3.92
N ILE A 90 6.10 -1.41 4.06
CA ILE A 90 4.95 -0.91 4.83
C ILE A 90 5.33 -0.66 6.29
N LEU A 91 5.99 -1.63 6.94
CA LEU A 91 6.44 -1.49 8.32
C LEU A 91 7.47 -0.38 8.47
N GLY A 92 8.36 -0.20 7.49
CA GLY A 92 9.31 0.90 7.45
C GLY A 92 8.63 2.26 7.32
N MET A 93 7.60 2.38 6.48
CA MET A 93 6.81 3.61 6.34
C MET A 93 6.06 3.94 7.63
N ILE A 94 5.42 2.96 8.27
CA ILE A 94 4.75 3.13 9.56
C ILE A 94 5.78 3.50 10.64
N ALA A 95 6.91 2.82 10.69
CA ALA A 95 7.95 3.08 11.67
C ALA A 95 8.57 4.47 11.50
N LEU A 96 8.85 4.91 10.26
CA LEU A 96 9.34 6.25 10.00
C LEU A 96 8.33 7.31 10.47
N GLU A 97 7.04 7.11 10.22
CA GLU A 97 6.00 8.02 10.70
C GLU A 97 5.92 8.07 12.24
N PHE A 98 6.00 6.93 12.92
CA PHE A 98 5.95 6.87 14.39
C PHE A 98 7.25 7.35 15.06
N LEU A 99 8.42 7.12 14.45
CA LEU A 99 9.74 7.41 15.02
C LEU A 99 10.29 8.78 14.62
N LEU A 100 9.82 9.34 13.50
CA LEU A 100 10.05 10.72 13.09
C LEU A 100 8.71 11.47 13.09
N PRO A 101 8.05 11.63 14.25
CA PRO A 101 6.93 12.53 14.34
C PRO A 101 7.49 13.94 14.09
N ASP A 102 7.32 14.46 12.87
CA ASP A 102 7.70 15.84 12.59
C ASP A 102 6.97 16.71 13.61
N ALA A 103 7.74 17.35 14.50
CA ALA A 103 7.27 17.91 15.77
C ALA A 103 6.33 19.12 15.61
N GLN A 104 5.82 19.38 14.41
CA GLN A 104 4.83 20.42 14.13
C GLN A 104 3.66 19.96 13.27
N THR A 105 3.72 18.83 12.57
CA THR A 105 2.61 18.26 11.78
C THR A 105 3.02 16.92 11.15
N PRO A 106 2.78 15.79 11.85
CA PRO A 106 2.98 14.48 11.23
C PRO A 106 2.13 14.34 9.95
N LEU A 107 2.62 13.55 9.00
CA LEU A 107 1.90 13.25 7.76
C LEU A 107 0.72 12.29 8.01
N LEU A 108 0.59 11.80 9.27
CA LEU A 108 -0.60 11.39 10.05
C LEU A 108 -1.21 12.49 10.92
#